data_AF-A0A6M1Z0P2-F1
#
_entry.id   AF-A0A6M1Z0P2-F1
#
_cell.length_a   1.000
_cell.length_b   1.000
_cell.length_c   1.000
_cell.angle_alpha   90.00
_cell.angle_beta   90.00
_cell.angle_gamma   90.00
#
_symmetry.space_group_name_H-M   'P 1'
#
loop_
_entity.id
_entity.type
_entity.pdbx_description
1 polymer ?
#
loop_
_entity_poly.entity_id
_entity_poly.type
_entity_poly.pdbx_seq_one_letter_code
_entity_poly.pdbx_strand_id
1 'polypeptide(L)' 'MAVSSKITHLKVKKKKLNYFRDVQSELKKVSWTTKTELVACTKIVLGTTFLFAIAIYIADLVIKNALHLVNLIARILFG' A
#
# COMPACT_ATOMS: atom_id res chain seq x y z
N MET A 1 29.98 -14.44 41.70
CA MET A 1 29.10 -13.35 41.20
C MET A 1 28.79 -13.41 39.68
N ALA A 2 29.58 -14.08 38.83
CA ALA A 2 29.34 -14.12 37.37
C ALA A 2 28.14 -14.98 36.90
N VAL A 3 27.65 -15.93 37.72
CA VAL A 3 26.51 -16.79 37.37
C VAL A 3 25.18 -16.04 37.36
N SER A 4 25.00 -15.05 38.25
CA SER A 4 23.76 -14.27 38.37
C SER A 4 23.45 -13.46 37.10
N SER A 5 24.47 -12.81 36.51
CA SER A 5 24.36 -12.00 35.27
C SER A 5 23.90 -12.82 34.05
N LYS A 6 24.39 -14.05 33.88
CA LYS A 6 23.95 -14.93 32.78
C LYS A 6 22.49 -15.34 32.92
N ILE A 7 22.02 -15.60 34.15
CA ILE A 7 20.62 -15.95 34.41
C ILE A 7 19.68 -14.76 34.12
N THR A 8 20.10 -13.53 34.40
CA THR A 8 19.32 -12.32 34.06
C THR A 8 19.18 -12.14 32.55
N HIS A 9 20.25 -12.30 31.77
CA HIS A 9 20.19 -12.21 30.31
C HIS A 9 19.34 -13.31 29.65
N LEU A 10 19.35 -14.54 30.21
CA LEU A 10 18.50 -15.64 29.75
C LEU A 10 17.02 -15.42 30.09
N LYS A 11 16.71 -14.88 31.29
CA LYS A 11 15.35 -14.46 31.66
C LYS A 11 14.82 -13.37 30.72
N VAL A 12 15.64 -12.37 30.39
CA VAL A 12 15.25 -11.26 29.50
C VAL A 12 14.94 -11.77 28.09
N LYS A 13 15.76 -12.70 27.55
CA LYS A 13 15.47 -13.34 26.26
C LYS A 13 14.18 -14.14 26.27
N LYS A 14 13.93 -14.96 27.32
CA LYS A 14 12.67 -15.70 27.45
C LYS A 14 11.45 -14.78 27.59
N LYS A 15 11.58 -13.68 28.33
CA LYS A 15 10.51 -12.68 28.53
C LYS A 15 10.10 -12.04 27.19
N LYS A 16 11.05 -11.62 26.35
CA LYS A 16 10.78 -11.05 25.01
C LYS A 16 10.14 -12.05 24.05
N LEU A 17 10.58 -13.31 24.06
CA LEU A 17 9.96 -14.37 23.25
C LEU A 17 8.50 -14.64 23.67
N ASN A 18 8.23 -14.64 24.98
CA ASN A 18 6.87 -14.74 25.50
C ASN A 18 5.99 -13.57 25.04
N TYR A 19 6.49 -12.33 25.12
CA TYR A 19 5.75 -11.16 24.65
C TYR A 19 5.39 -11.22 23.16
N PHE A 20 6.32 -11.65 22.29
CA PHE A 20 6.01 -11.85 20.86
C PHE A 20 4.97 -12.94 20.63
N ARG A 21 5.01 -14.02 21.44
CA ARG A 21 4.02 -15.10 21.37
C ARG A 21 2.64 -14.64 21.81
N ASP A 22 2.57 -13.81 22.83
CA ASP A 22 1.33 -13.24 23.35
C ASP A 22 0.74 -12.23 22.33
N VAL A 23 1.56 -11.35 21.74
CA VAL A 23 1.15 -10.46 20.64
C VAL A 23 0.68 -11.24 19.41
N GLN A 24 1.39 -12.30 19.02
CA GLN A 24 0.97 -13.17 17.91
C GLN A 24 -0.38 -13.85 18.21
N SER A 25 -0.65 -14.19 19.47
CA SER A 25 -1.93 -14.79 19.88
C SER A 25 -3.09 -13.79 19.82
N GLU A 26 -2.86 -12.52 20.18
CA GLU A 26 -3.83 -11.43 20.06
C GLU A 26 -4.08 -11.06 18.59
N LEU A 27 -3.03 -11.02 17.76
CA LEU A 27 -3.15 -10.80 16.32
C LEU A 27 -3.91 -11.94 15.61
N LYS A 28 -3.95 -13.14 16.20
CA LYS A 28 -4.76 -14.25 15.69
C LYS A 28 -6.24 -14.14 16.03
N LYS A 29 -6.60 -13.33 17.04
CA LYS A 29 -8.00 -13.01 17.41
C LYS A 29 -8.55 -11.88 16.56
N VAL A 30 -7.69 -11.00 16.04
CA VAL A 30 -8.07 -10.06 14.99
C VAL A 30 -8.60 -10.90 13.84
N SER A 31 -9.84 -10.61 13.41
CA SER A 31 -10.53 -11.29 12.32
C SER A 31 -9.73 -11.12 11.03
N TRP A 32 -8.72 -11.97 10.83
CA TRP A 32 -8.03 -12.03 9.57
C TRP A 32 -9.04 -12.56 8.56
N THR A 33 -9.35 -11.73 7.59
CA THR A 33 -10.20 -12.07 6.46
C THR A 33 -9.70 -13.37 5.84
N THR A 34 -10.63 -14.19 5.37
CA THR A 34 -10.25 -15.45 4.72
C THR A 34 -9.32 -15.12 3.54
N LYS A 35 -8.31 -15.95 3.28
CA LYS A 35 -7.31 -15.68 2.22
C LYS A 35 -7.97 -15.41 0.86
N THR A 36 -9.14 -16.01 0.64
CA THR A 36 -9.97 -15.84 -0.55
C THR A 36 -10.56 -14.42 -0.66
N GLU A 37 -11.13 -13.88 0.42
CA GLU A 37 -11.66 -12.51 0.44
C GLU A 37 -10.56 -11.47 0.25
N LEU A 38 -9.39 -11.70 0.86
CA LEU A 38 -8.25 -10.80 0.71
C LEU A 38 -7.82 -10.69 -0.76
N VAL A 39 -7.69 -11.84 -1.44
CA VAL A 39 -7.34 -11.88 -2.87
C VAL A 39 -8.44 -11.26 -3.73
N ALA A 40 -9.71 -11.50 -3.41
CA ALA A 40 -10.83 -10.90 -4.13
C ALA A 40 -10.82 -9.37 -4.03
N CYS A 41 -10.64 -8.82 -2.83
CA CYS A 41 -10.54 -7.38 -2.60
C CYS A 41 -9.35 -6.78 -3.37
N THR A 42 -8.17 -7.39 -3.31
CA THR A 42 -7.00 -6.91 -4.07
C THR A 42 -7.24 -6.97 -5.57
N LYS A 43 -7.89 -8.02 -6.09
CA LYS A 43 -8.21 -8.14 -7.52
C LYS A 43 -9.15 -7.04 -7.99
N ILE A 44 -10.17 -6.71 -7.18
CA ILE A 44 -11.11 -5.63 -7.49
C ILE A 44 -10.38 -4.29 -7.50
N VAL A 45 -9.56 -4.00 -6.48
CA VAL A 45 -8.80 -2.74 -6.39
C VAL A 45 -7.83 -2.61 -7.57
N LEU A 46 -7.11 -3.67 -7.94
CA LEU A 46 -6.24 -3.67 -9.11
C LEU A 46 -7.03 -3.38 -10.40
N GLY A 47 -8.20 -3.99 -10.55
CA GLY A 47 -9.08 -3.75 -11.69
C GLY A 47 -9.56 -2.30 -11.77
N THR A 48 -10.02 -1.72 -10.66
CA THR A 48 -10.49 -0.33 -10.64
C THR A 48 -9.36 0.67 -10.85
N THR A 49 -8.20 0.47 -10.21
CA THR A 49 -7.03 1.32 -10.43
C THR A 49 -6.56 1.29 -11.88
N PHE A 50 -6.55 0.11 -12.52
CA PHE A 50 -6.17 -0.01 -13.93
C PHE A 50 -7.14 0.71 -14.85
N LEU A 51 -8.45 0.59 -14.60
CA LEU A 51 -9.47 1.31 -15.35
C LEU A 51 -9.30 2.83 -15.23
N PHE A 52 -9.08 3.33 -14.01
CA PHE A 52 -8.83 4.76 -13.79
C PHE A 52 -7.54 5.23 -14.45
N ALA A 53 -6.48 4.43 -14.43
CA ALA A 53 -5.22 4.78 -15.10
C ALA A 53 -5.42 4.98 -16.62
N ILE A 54 -6.19 4.09 -17.28
CA ILE A 54 -6.54 4.24 -18.69
C ILE A 54 -7.40 5.49 -18.91
N ALA A 55 -8.40 5.72 -18.06
CA ALA A 55 -9.28 6.88 -18.17
C ALA A 55 -8.49 8.20 -18.05
N ILE A 56 -7.59 8.30 -17.08
CA ILE A 56 -6.71 9.46 -16.89
C ILE A 56 -5.81 9.63 -18.12
N TYR A 57 -5.18 8.56 -18.61
CA TYR A 57 -4.34 8.61 -19.80
C TYR A 57 -5.08 9.17 -21.03
N ILE A 58 -6.33 8.74 -21.26
CA ILE A 58 -7.16 9.28 -22.34
C ILE A 58 -7.47 10.76 -22.10
N ALA A 59 -7.83 11.14 -20.87
CA ALA A 59 -8.09 12.53 -20.51
C ALA A 59 -6.86 13.42 -20.78
N ASP A 60 -5.65 12.96 -20.43
CA ASP A 60 -4.40 13.67 -20.71
C ASP A 60 -4.19 13.88 -22.23
N LEU A 61 -4.52 12.90 -23.07
CA LEU A 61 -4.45 13.04 -24.53
C LEU A 61 -5.44 14.08 -25.05
N VAL A 62 -6.67 14.07 -24.54
CA VAL A 62 -7.70 15.06 -24.90
C VAL A 62 -7.22 16.47 -24.54
N ILE A 63 -6.68 16.66 -23.33
CA ILE A 63 -6.17 17.95 -22.87
C ILE A 63 -4.99 18.42 -23.74
N LYS A 64 -4.06 17.53 -24.08
CA LYS A 64 -2.92 17.87 -24.97
C LYS A 64 -3.39 18.33 -26.35
N ASN A 65 -4.37 17.63 -26.93
CA ASN A 65 -4.93 18.01 -28.22
C ASN A 65 -5.68 19.34 -28.15
N ALA A 66 -6.44 19.58 -27.07
CA ALA A 66 -7.13 20.84 -26.84
C ALA A 66 -6.13 22.01 -26.71
N LEU A 67 -5.07 21.84 -25.92
CA LEU A 67 -4.00 22.85 -25.79
C LEU A 67 -3.32 23.15 -27.12
N HIS A 68 -3.03 22.12 -27.92
CA HIS A 68 -2.43 22.30 -29.24
C HIS A 68 -3.34 23.13 -30.16
N LEU A 69 -4.66 22.87 -30.14
CA LEU A 69 -5.63 23.64 -30.91
C LEU A 69 -5.68 25.10 -30.46
N VAL A 70 -5.70 25.36 -29.15
CA VAL A 70 -5.69 26.72 -28.59
C VAL A 70 -4.42 27.46 -28.98
N ASN A 71 -3.26 26.80 -28.93
CA ASN A 71 -2.00 27.40 -29.33
C ASN A 71 -1.97 27.74 -30.83
N LEU A 72 -2.58 26.92 -31.68
CA LEU A 72 -2.69 27.16 -33.12
C LEU A 72 -3.56 28.39 -33.42
N ILE A 73 -4.69 28.51 -32.71
CA ILE A 73 -5.58 29.69 -32.80
C ILE A 73 -4.86 30.95 -32.31
N ALA A 74 -4.17 30.88 -31.17
CA ALA A 74 -3.42 32.00 -30.62
C ALA A 74 -2.34 32.49 -31.59
N ARG A 75 -1.62 31.56 -32.25
CA ARG A 75 -0.61 31.89 -33.25
C ARG A 75 -1.17 32.55 -34.51
N ILE A 76 -2.40 32.20 -34.93
CA ILE A 76 -3.08 32.84 -36.07
C ILE A 76 -3.58 34.25 -35.71
N LEU A 77 -3.93 34.49 -34.45
CA LEU A 77 -4.41 35.80 -33.99
C LEU A 77 -3.27 36.79 -33.66
N PHE A 78 -2.15 36.31 -33.10
CA PHE A 78 -0.99 37.14 -32.73
C PHE A 78 0.13 37.16 -33.77
N GLY A 79 -0.02 36.44 -34.89
CA GLY A 79 0.87 36.49 -36.05
C GLY A 79 0.21 37.21 -37.20
#